data_AF-A0A396M7S3-F1
#
_entry.id   AF-A0A396M7S3-F1
#
_cell.length_a   1.000
_cell.length_b   1.000
_cell.length_c   1.000
_cell.angle_alpha   90.00
_cell.angle_beta   90.00
_cell.angle_gamma   90.00
#
_symmetry.space_group_name_H-M   'P 1'
#
loop_
_entity.id
_entity.type
_entity.pdbx_description
1 polymer ?
#
loop_
_entity_poly.entity_id
_entity_poly.type
_entity_poly.pdbx_seq_one_letter_code
_entity_poly.pdbx_strand_id
1 'polypeptide(L)'
;MLKKFLTAIVFPCLGLSGLFAQQLKQTKPVEAVVFTKTIEQNFIRTDDKTKKEYNLAGKQYLEKLFFGDLNAQVEYLMIPPFAGAYGLRIVKTGQNASYKIEIKYIANYKEAESQIDEKFPLGSMSIEKALGMSEEEKHRMAEATRIKLIEREKESLKLYKVKTLTVPVSAAFAETLHARITSAIQVLDMEKKVPGMIFDPDKIIFRCIVGDELWTLAYRNPQGEIGELSDLCKRIVEDAEAGRFDESKYIGRLEDYGQEDCN
;
A
#
# COMPACT_ATOMS: atom_id res chain seq x y z
N MET A 1 29.42 -7.74 -15.23
CA MET A 1 28.12 -8.21 -15.75
C MET A 1 27.06 -7.16 -15.46
N LEU A 2 26.47 -6.58 -16.50
CA LEU A 2 25.55 -5.46 -16.43
C LEU A 2 24.13 -6.02 -16.10
N LYS A 3 23.61 -5.75 -14.90
CA LYS A 3 22.21 -6.07 -14.55
C LYS A 3 21.29 -5.15 -15.37
N LYS A 4 20.60 -5.71 -16.35
CA LYS A 4 19.54 -5.02 -17.09
C LYS A 4 18.31 -4.93 -16.19
N PHE A 5 18.02 -3.75 -15.64
CA PHE A 5 16.72 -3.44 -15.05
C PHE A 5 15.76 -3.12 -16.19
N LEU A 6 14.70 -3.93 -16.36
CA LEU A 6 13.58 -3.60 -17.21
C LEU A 6 12.61 -2.76 -16.37
N THR A 7 12.68 -1.44 -16.52
CA THR A 7 11.73 -0.52 -15.87
C THR A 7 10.44 -0.53 -16.68
N ALA A 8 9.38 -1.16 -16.17
CA ALA A 8 8.05 -1.05 -16.77
C ALA A 8 7.49 0.36 -16.49
N ILE A 9 7.38 1.17 -17.54
CA ILE A 9 6.80 2.52 -17.49
C ILE A 9 5.28 2.36 -17.48
N VAL A 10 4.65 2.59 -16.32
CA VAL A 10 3.20 2.75 -16.20
C VAL A 10 2.88 4.21 -16.55
N PHE A 11 2.11 4.42 -17.60
CA PHE A 11 1.54 5.73 -17.95
C PHE A 11 0.27 5.96 -17.11
N PRO A 12 0.24 6.89 -16.14
CA PRO A 12 -1.01 7.40 -15.62
C PRO A 12 -1.54 8.44 -16.60
N CYS A 13 -2.16 7.99 -17.70
CA CYS A 13 -2.96 8.87 -18.54
C CYS A 13 -4.34 9.02 -17.90
N LEU A 14 -4.45 9.93 -16.93
CA LEU A 14 -5.73 10.45 -16.45
C LEU A 14 -6.45 11.13 -17.62
N GLY A 15 -7.36 10.40 -18.28
CA GLY A 15 -8.22 10.94 -19.34
C GLY A 15 -8.47 10.05 -20.56
N LEU A 16 -7.86 8.86 -20.67
CA LEU A 16 -7.93 8.04 -21.90
C LEU A 16 -8.17 6.54 -21.64
N SER A 17 -9.09 6.23 -20.72
CA SER A 17 -9.35 4.85 -20.26
C SER A 17 -10.12 3.96 -21.27
N GLY A 18 -10.79 4.52 -22.27
CA GLY A 18 -11.69 3.75 -23.15
C GLY A 18 -11.08 3.15 -24.43
N LEU A 19 -10.13 3.83 -25.08
CA LEU A 19 -9.75 3.53 -26.48
C LEU A 19 -8.33 2.97 -26.67
N PHE A 20 -7.42 3.14 -25.70
CA PHE A 20 -6.10 2.48 -25.75
C PHE A 20 -6.17 0.95 -25.67
N ALA A 21 -7.25 0.41 -25.09
CA ALA A 21 -7.46 -1.03 -24.96
C ALA A 21 -7.70 -1.76 -26.30
N GLN A 22 -8.16 -1.05 -27.34
CA GLN A 22 -8.55 -1.67 -28.60
C GLN A 22 -7.38 -1.90 -29.57
N GLN A 23 -6.33 -1.07 -29.49
CA GLN A 23 -5.24 -1.08 -30.49
C GLN A 23 -3.91 -1.70 -30.00
N LEU A 24 -3.72 -1.89 -28.69
CA LEU A 24 -2.55 -2.59 -28.11
C LEU A 24 -2.64 -4.13 -28.15
N LYS A 25 -3.71 -4.70 -28.72
CA LYS A 25 -3.85 -6.16 -28.97
C LYS A 25 -2.72 -6.75 -29.85
N GLN A 26 -1.89 -5.91 -30.48
CA GLN A 26 -0.78 -6.33 -31.34
C GLN A 26 0.60 -6.32 -30.67
N THR A 27 0.74 -5.78 -29.45
CA THR A 27 2.00 -5.84 -28.69
C THR A 27 1.92 -6.94 -27.63
N LYS A 28 2.96 -7.77 -27.52
CA LYS A 28 3.05 -8.81 -26.47
C LYS A 28 2.71 -8.20 -25.10
N PRO A 29 1.85 -8.85 -24.29
CA PRO A 29 1.47 -8.32 -22.99
C PRO A 29 2.73 -8.10 -22.14
N VAL A 30 2.89 -6.89 -21.62
CA VAL A 30 3.93 -6.59 -20.63
C VAL A 30 3.55 -7.32 -19.34
N GLU A 31 4.43 -8.19 -18.84
CA GLU A 31 4.25 -8.82 -17.55
C GLU A 31 4.38 -7.76 -16.45
N ALA A 32 3.32 -7.52 -15.68
CA ALA A 32 3.35 -6.59 -14.55
C ALA A 32 3.67 -7.35 -13.26
N VAL A 33 4.61 -6.81 -12.47
CA VAL A 33 4.82 -7.25 -11.08
C VAL A 33 3.68 -6.70 -10.25
N VAL A 34 2.83 -7.60 -9.77
CA VAL A 34 1.59 -7.24 -9.05
C VAL A 34 1.86 -6.95 -7.58
N PHE A 35 2.93 -7.49 -7.01
CA PHE A 35 3.31 -7.26 -5.63
C PHE A 35 4.82 -7.34 -5.40
N THR A 36 5.27 -6.79 -4.27
CA THR A 36 6.64 -6.88 -3.78
C THR A 36 6.63 -7.32 -2.33
N LYS A 37 7.45 -8.32 -2.00
CA LYS A 37 7.68 -8.79 -0.63
C LYS A 37 9.11 -8.47 -0.23
N THR A 38 9.29 -7.91 0.97
CA THR A 38 10.61 -7.63 1.55
C THR A 38 10.68 -8.16 2.98
N ILE A 39 11.86 -8.63 3.36
CA ILE A 39 12.20 -9.02 4.73
C ILE A 39 13.47 -8.25 5.10
N GLU A 40 13.36 -7.41 6.12
CA GLU A 40 14.43 -6.52 6.57
C GLU A 40 14.60 -6.65 8.08
N GLN A 41 15.69 -6.15 8.65
CA GLN A 41 15.81 -6.05 10.11
C GLN A 41 14.87 -4.96 10.62
N ASN A 42 14.14 -5.23 11.71
CA ASN A 42 13.22 -4.27 12.33
C ASN A 42 13.95 -3.06 12.93
N PHE A 43 15.21 -3.26 13.34
CA PHE A 43 16.06 -2.22 13.90
C PHE A 43 17.31 -2.00 13.04
N ILE A 44 17.75 -0.75 12.93
CA ILE A 44 19.06 -0.45 12.34
C ILE A 44 20.16 -0.71 13.37
N ARG A 45 21.35 -1.11 12.88
CA ARG A 45 22.53 -1.23 13.74
C ARG A 45 23.07 0.15 14.08
N THR A 46 23.15 0.44 15.37
CA THR A 46 23.76 1.65 15.92
C THR A 46 25.08 1.31 16.60
N ASP A 47 26.02 2.25 16.63
CA ASP A 47 27.30 2.10 17.35
C ASP A 47 27.08 1.89 18.86
N ASP A 48 26.05 2.52 19.40
CA ASP A 48 25.54 2.26 20.74
C ASP A 48 24.58 1.05 20.73
N LYS A 49 25.02 -0.08 21.28
CA LYS A 49 24.25 -1.33 21.36
C LYS A 49 23.04 -1.25 22.30
N THR A 50 22.93 -0.21 23.12
CA THR A 50 21.78 0.00 24.02
C THR A 50 20.64 0.75 23.36
N LYS A 51 20.93 1.46 22.26
CA LYS A 51 19.94 2.21 21.50
C LYS A 51 19.28 1.28 20.47
N LYS A 52 17.94 1.27 20.44
CA LYS A 52 17.17 0.61 19.39
C LYS A 52 16.51 1.67 18.52
N GLU A 53 16.94 1.77 17.28
CA GLU A 53 16.33 2.66 16.28
C GLU A 53 15.60 1.82 15.24
N TYR A 54 14.32 2.14 14.98
CA TYR A 54 13.53 1.40 14.00
C TYR A 54 14.07 1.59 12.58
N ASN A 55 14.11 0.50 11.81
CA ASN A 55 14.34 0.58 10.39
C ASN A 55 13.06 1.04 9.67
N LEU A 56 13.05 2.32 9.29
CA LEU A 56 11.95 2.97 8.59
C LEU A 56 12.28 3.23 7.10
N ALA A 57 13.41 2.72 6.60
CA ALA A 57 13.90 2.98 5.25
C ALA A 57 12.95 2.43 4.18
N GLY A 58 12.33 1.27 4.44
CA GLY A 58 11.35 0.65 3.55
C GLY A 58 10.02 1.42 3.41
N LYS A 59 9.71 2.35 4.33
CA LYS A 59 8.45 3.12 4.28
C LYS A 59 8.51 4.24 3.24
N GLN A 60 7.57 4.23 2.30
CA GLN A 60 7.38 5.31 1.32
C GLN A 60 6.62 6.49 1.94
N TYR A 61 6.34 7.52 1.14
CA TYR A 61 5.89 8.81 1.67
C TYR A 61 4.52 8.74 2.41
N LEU A 62 3.50 8.11 1.83
CA LEU A 62 2.20 7.92 2.52
C LEU A 62 2.31 7.01 3.75
N GLU A 63 3.15 5.98 3.70
CA GLU A 63 3.40 5.10 4.83
C GLU A 63 4.05 5.84 5.99
N LYS A 64 4.96 6.77 5.68
CA LYS A 64 5.58 7.66 6.68
C LYS A 64 4.58 8.65 7.25
N LEU A 65 3.68 9.19 6.43
CA LEU A 65 2.61 10.08 6.89
C LEU A 65 1.68 9.36 7.91
N PHE A 66 1.39 8.08 7.67
CA PHE A 66 0.50 7.30 8.54
C PHE A 66 1.26 6.72 9.74
N PHE A 67 2.34 5.98 9.50
CA PHE A 67 3.01 5.15 10.50
C PHE A 67 4.53 5.33 10.45
N GLY A 68 5.03 6.55 10.22
CA GLY A 68 6.46 6.85 10.09
C GLY A 68 7.25 7.01 11.40
N ASP A 69 6.64 6.74 12.54
CA ASP A 69 7.21 6.95 13.88
C ASP A 69 7.83 5.68 14.49
N LEU A 70 7.27 4.50 14.19
CA LEU A 70 7.77 3.21 14.66
C LEU A 70 7.32 2.09 13.72
N ASN A 71 7.90 0.90 13.87
CA ASN A 71 7.34 -0.33 13.29
C ASN A 71 6.44 -1.00 14.32
N ALA A 72 5.22 -1.34 13.90
CA ALA A 72 4.21 -1.97 14.74
C ALA A 72 4.11 -3.48 14.50
N GLN A 73 3.45 -4.19 15.41
CA GLN A 73 3.22 -5.63 15.29
C GLN A 73 2.50 -5.95 13.97
N VAL A 74 1.49 -5.13 13.66
CA VAL A 74 0.75 -5.14 12.41
C VAL A 74 0.62 -3.71 11.91
N GLU A 75 0.81 -3.50 10.62
CA GLU A 75 0.42 -2.32 9.86
C GLU A 75 -0.30 -2.75 8.59
N TYR A 76 -1.41 -2.07 8.31
CA TYR A 76 -2.14 -2.15 7.05
C TYR A 76 -2.40 -0.74 6.52
N LEU A 77 -2.15 -0.54 5.23
CA LEU A 77 -2.45 0.71 4.54
C LEU A 77 -3.10 0.40 3.20
N MET A 78 -4.27 1.00 2.95
CA MET A 78 -4.92 1.06 1.65
C MET A 78 -4.72 2.44 1.04
N ILE A 79 -4.24 2.44 -0.21
CA ILE A 79 -4.06 3.63 -1.04
C ILE A 79 -4.93 3.44 -2.28
N PRO A 80 -6.18 3.92 -2.25
CA PRO A 80 -7.04 3.89 -3.42
C PRO A 80 -6.63 4.98 -4.41
N PRO A 81 -6.87 4.81 -5.72
CA PRO A 81 -6.44 5.75 -6.75
C PRO A 81 -7.17 7.11 -6.70
N PHE A 82 -8.43 7.12 -6.26
CA PHE A 82 -9.33 8.28 -6.37
C PHE A 82 -10.03 8.62 -5.04
N ALA A 83 -9.47 8.19 -3.92
CA ALA A 83 -10.02 8.46 -2.60
C ALA A 83 -8.91 8.66 -1.56
N GLY A 84 -9.31 9.11 -0.36
CA GLY A 84 -8.38 9.24 0.76
C GLY A 84 -7.85 7.88 1.19
N ALA A 85 -6.54 7.79 1.36
CA ALA A 85 -5.90 6.62 1.96
C ALA A 85 -6.39 6.42 3.40
N TYR A 86 -6.42 5.16 3.83
CA TYR A 86 -6.78 4.76 5.19
C TYR A 86 -5.95 3.55 5.61
N GLY A 87 -5.77 3.37 6.90
CA GLY A 87 -4.95 2.29 7.42
C GLY A 87 -5.13 2.08 8.91
N LEU A 88 -4.60 0.98 9.39
CA LEU A 88 -4.59 0.61 10.79
C LEU A 88 -3.22 0.07 11.19
N ARG A 89 -2.88 0.18 12.47
CA ARG A 89 -1.77 -0.55 13.07
C ARG A 89 -2.12 -1.03 14.46
N ILE A 90 -1.51 -2.14 14.88
CA ILE A 90 -1.63 -2.65 16.25
C ILE A 90 -0.36 -2.33 17.04
N VAL A 91 -0.53 -1.64 18.16
CA VAL A 91 0.56 -1.24 19.05
C VAL A 91 0.33 -1.84 20.43
N LYS A 92 1.39 -2.43 20.99
CA LYS A 92 1.41 -2.90 22.37
C LYS A 92 1.59 -1.72 23.32
N THR A 93 0.69 -1.57 24.30
CA THR A 93 0.72 -0.49 25.29
C THR A 93 1.28 -0.98 26.62
N GLY A 94 2.55 -0.65 26.91
CA GLY A 94 3.16 -0.90 28.23
C GLY A 94 3.47 -2.36 28.57
N GLN A 95 3.80 -2.61 29.84
CA GLN A 95 4.31 -3.89 30.34
C GLN A 95 3.25 -5.00 30.45
N ASN A 96 1.95 -4.66 30.47
CA ASN A 96 0.86 -5.60 30.75
C ASN A 96 0.27 -6.27 29.50
N ALA A 97 0.97 -6.22 28.36
CA ALA A 97 0.47 -6.78 27.10
C ALA A 97 -0.95 -6.35 26.72
N SER A 98 -1.33 -5.12 27.05
CA SER A 98 -2.51 -4.50 26.46
C SER A 98 -2.20 -4.04 25.05
N TYR A 99 -3.20 -4.08 24.17
CA TYR A 99 -3.08 -3.72 22.78
C TYR A 99 -4.06 -2.59 22.46
N LYS A 100 -3.67 -1.75 21.50
CA LYS A 100 -4.56 -0.79 20.86
C LYS A 100 -4.44 -0.91 19.37
N ILE A 101 -5.54 -0.67 18.68
CA ILE A 101 -5.54 -0.38 17.25
C ILE A 101 -5.51 1.13 17.07
N GLU A 102 -4.55 1.63 16.31
CA GLU A 102 -4.50 3.01 15.83
C GLU A 102 -4.92 3.03 14.37
N ILE A 103 -5.99 3.76 14.08
CA ILE A 103 -6.60 3.87 12.76
C ILE A 103 -6.37 5.28 12.26
N LYS A 104 -5.98 5.40 11.00
CA LYS A 104 -5.73 6.68 10.34
C LYS A 104 -6.44 6.74 9.00
N TYR A 105 -6.87 7.93 8.61
CA TYR A 105 -7.45 8.18 7.29
C TYR A 105 -7.32 9.65 6.89
N ILE A 106 -7.29 9.91 5.58
CA ILE A 106 -7.25 11.26 5.02
C ILE A 106 -8.68 11.80 4.91
N ALA A 107 -8.99 12.83 5.69
CA ALA A 107 -10.36 13.37 5.76
C ALA A 107 -10.69 14.39 4.66
N ASN A 108 -9.69 14.97 4.00
CA ASN A 108 -9.85 16.08 3.05
C ASN A 108 -9.28 15.78 1.66
N TYR A 109 -9.22 14.51 1.25
CA TYR A 109 -8.58 14.10 -0.01
C TYR A 109 -9.02 14.94 -1.22
N LYS A 110 -10.33 15.11 -1.43
CA LYS A 110 -10.87 15.88 -2.57
C LYS A 110 -10.43 17.35 -2.55
N GLU A 111 -10.43 17.99 -1.38
CA GLU A 111 -10.00 19.38 -1.21
C GLU A 111 -8.49 19.52 -1.51
N ALA A 112 -7.68 18.60 -0.97
CA ALA A 112 -6.24 18.58 -1.16
C ALA A 112 -5.86 18.34 -2.62
N GLU A 113 -6.45 17.34 -3.27
CA GLU A 113 -6.15 17.02 -4.68
C GLU A 113 -6.60 18.13 -5.63
N SER A 114 -7.72 18.82 -5.37
CA SER A 114 -8.13 20.00 -6.16
C SER A 114 -7.08 21.10 -6.13
N GLN A 115 -6.50 21.40 -4.95
CA GLN A 115 -5.43 22.41 -4.84
C GLN A 115 -4.15 21.98 -5.56
N ILE A 116 -3.84 20.68 -5.53
CA ILE A 116 -2.67 20.12 -6.22
C ILE A 116 -2.87 20.08 -7.73
N ASP A 117 -4.09 19.84 -8.21
CA ASP A 117 -4.47 19.96 -9.62
C ASP A 117 -4.28 21.38 -10.15
N GLU A 118 -4.69 22.40 -9.38
CA GLU A 118 -4.49 23.80 -9.73
C GLU A 118 -3.01 24.19 -9.75
N LYS A 119 -2.24 23.78 -8.73
CA LYS A 119 -0.83 24.15 -8.58
C LYS A 119 0.10 23.37 -9.51
N PHE A 120 -0.22 22.11 -9.79
CA PHE A 120 0.59 21.19 -10.57
C PHE A 120 -0.25 20.47 -11.64
N PRO A 121 -0.82 21.19 -12.62
CA PRO A 121 -1.73 20.60 -13.60
C PRO A 121 -1.04 19.51 -14.42
N LEU A 122 -1.60 18.30 -14.41
CA LEU A 122 -1.12 17.23 -15.28
C LEU A 122 -1.70 17.48 -16.67
N GLY A 123 -0.83 17.67 -17.67
CA GLY A 123 -1.26 17.90 -19.03
C GLY A 123 -1.83 16.61 -19.63
N SER A 124 -2.94 16.72 -20.38
CA SER A 124 -3.44 15.62 -21.20
C SER A 124 -2.75 15.62 -22.56
N MET A 125 -2.44 14.43 -23.09
CA MET A 125 -1.94 14.26 -24.45
C MET A 125 -2.97 13.53 -25.32
N SER A 126 -3.26 14.06 -26.50
CA SER A 126 -4.05 13.36 -27.50
C SER A 126 -3.30 12.12 -28.00
N ILE A 127 -4.03 11.04 -28.28
CA ILE A 127 -3.48 9.78 -28.82
C ILE A 127 -2.65 10.04 -30.09
N GLU A 128 -3.17 10.83 -31.02
CA GLU A 128 -2.52 11.14 -32.31
C GLU A 128 -1.11 11.72 -32.10
N LYS A 129 -0.99 12.67 -31.17
CA LYS A 129 0.29 13.26 -30.76
C LYS A 129 1.23 12.23 -30.12
N ALA A 130 0.72 11.35 -29.26
CA ALA A 130 1.52 10.31 -28.63
C ALA A 130 2.03 9.26 -29.63
N LEU A 131 1.23 8.92 -30.64
CA LEU A 131 1.61 7.99 -31.72
C LEU A 131 2.62 8.59 -32.68
N GLY A 132 2.58 9.91 -32.91
CA GLY A 132 3.53 10.62 -33.78
C GLY A 132 4.91 10.87 -33.16
N MET A 133 5.11 10.55 -31.88
CA MET A 133 6.38 10.78 -31.17
C MET A 133 7.40 9.65 -31.39
N SER A 134 8.68 10.01 -31.42
CA SER A 134 9.78 9.05 -31.36
C SER A 134 9.85 8.36 -29.98
N GLU A 135 10.52 7.21 -29.90
CA GLU A 135 10.72 6.51 -28.63
C GLU A 135 11.55 7.32 -27.62
N GLU A 136 12.54 8.09 -28.10
CA GLU A 136 13.33 9.00 -27.26
C GLU A 136 12.47 10.14 -26.71
N GLU A 137 11.54 10.67 -27.53
CA GLU A 137 10.58 11.68 -27.10
C GLU A 137 9.62 11.13 -26.04
N LYS A 138 9.11 9.91 -26.25
CA LYS A 138 8.26 9.20 -25.27
C LYS A 138 9.02 8.98 -23.96
N HIS A 139 10.28 8.55 -24.02
CA HIS A 139 11.10 8.34 -22.82
C HIS A 139 11.37 9.64 -22.06
N ARG A 140 11.76 10.72 -22.75
CA ARG A 140 11.97 12.04 -22.12
C ARG A 140 10.70 12.56 -21.45
N MET A 141 9.55 12.38 -22.11
CA MET A 141 8.26 12.76 -21.56
C MET A 141 7.88 11.94 -20.34
N ALA A 142 8.06 10.62 -20.39
CA ALA A 142 7.78 9.73 -19.26
C ALA A 142 8.61 10.13 -18.03
N GLU A 143 9.90 10.44 -18.22
CA GLU A 143 10.76 10.87 -17.12
C GLU A 143 10.36 12.24 -16.56
N ALA A 144 10.04 13.21 -17.42
CA ALA A 144 9.55 14.52 -16.99
C ALA A 144 8.23 14.40 -16.21
N THR A 145 7.28 13.59 -16.69
CA THR A 145 6.02 13.30 -15.99
C THR A 145 6.27 12.61 -14.66
N ARG A 146 7.19 11.63 -14.61
CA ARG A 146 7.58 10.93 -13.37
C ARG A 146 8.09 11.89 -12.30
N ILE A 147 8.99 12.81 -12.67
CA ILE A 147 9.52 13.83 -11.75
C ILE A 147 8.38 14.71 -11.21
N LYS A 148 7.49 15.17 -12.10
CA LYS A 148 6.33 15.99 -11.72
C LYS A 148 5.37 15.25 -10.79
N LEU A 149 5.13 13.97 -11.03
CA LEU A 149 4.28 13.14 -10.17
C LEU A 149 4.88 12.96 -8.77
N ILE A 150 6.19 12.76 -8.67
CA ILE A 150 6.89 12.68 -7.37
C ILE A 150 6.77 14.00 -6.62
N GLU A 151 6.91 15.13 -7.31
CA GLU A 151 6.73 16.45 -6.70
C GLU A 151 5.28 16.67 -6.25
N ARG A 152 4.30 16.32 -7.10
CA ARG A 152 2.88 16.33 -6.73
C ARG A 152 2.61 15.52 -5.48
N GLU A 153 3.07 14.27 -5.43
CA GLU A 153 2.86 13.40 -4.27
C GLU A 153 3.41 14.04 -2.99
N LYS A 154 4.64 14.57 -3.03
CA LYS A 154 5.25 15.25 -1.88
C LYS A 154 4.47 16.49 -1.42
N GLU A 155 3.87 17.22 -2.35
CA GLU A 155 3.07 18.42 -2.06
C GLU A 155 1.67 18.05 -1.55
N SER A 156 1.01 17.06 -2.14
CA SER A 156 -0.29 16.53 -1.66
C SER A 156 -0.19 16.11 -0.19
N LEU A 157 0.90 15.45 0.20
CA LEU A 157 1.13 15.01 1.58
C LEU A 157 1.12 16.14 2.60
N LYS A 158 1.54 17.34 2.21
CA LYS A 158 1.55 18.52 3.09
C LYS A 158 0.14 19.08 3.32
N LEU A 159 -0.79 18.82 2.41
CA LEU A 159 -2.17 19.31 2.45
C LEU A 159 -3.13 18.32 3.11
N TYR A 160 -2.74 17.05 3.22
CA TYR A 160 -3.59 16.03 3.82
C TYR A 160 -3.79 16.25 5.32
N LYS A 161 -5.05 16.31 5.72
CA LYS A 161 -5.53 16.32 7.11
C LYS A 161 -5.79 14.87 7.51
N VAL A 162 -4.79 14.26 8.16
CA VAL A 162 -4.89 12.89 8.68
C VAL A 162 -5.65 12.91 10.00
N LYS A 163 -6.78 12.20 10.06
CA LYS A 163 -7.46 11.92 11.32
C LYS A 163 -6.92 10.62 11.91
N THR A 164 -6.85 10.57 13.24
CA THR A 164 -6.42 9.38 13.99
C THR A 164 -7.51 9.00 15.00
N LEU A 165 -7.80 7.71 15.06
CA LEU A 165 -8.69 7.09 16.05
C LEU A 165 -7.92 5.97 16.75
N THR A 166 -8.19 5.78 18.03
CA THR A 166 -7.54 4.74 18.81
C THR A 166 -8.59 3.98 19.60
N VAL A 167 -8.54 2.65 19.53
CA VAL A 167 -9.46 1.77 20.26
C VAL A 167 -8.64 0.70 20.99
N PRO A 168 -8.89 0.42 22.28
CA PRO A 168 -8.27 -0.71 22.96
C PRO A 168 -8.80 -2.01 22.36
N VAL A 169 -7.93 -3.02 22.25
CA VAL A 169 -8.28 -4.35 21.75
C VAL A 169 -7.69 -5.43 22.63
N SER A 170 -8.30 -6.61 22.63
CA SER A 170 -7.76 -7.76 23.35
C SER A 170 -6.49 -8.30 22.70
N ALA A 171 -5.70 -9.02 23.50
CA ALA A 171 -4.57 -9.78 22.99
C ALA A 171 -5.00 -10.82 21.95
N ALA A 172 -6.14 -11.49 22.16
CA ALA A 172 -6.67 -12.47 21.23
C ALA A 172 -6.87 -11.85 19.83
N PHE A 173 -7.60 -10.73 19.74
CA PHE A 173 -7.79 -10.04 18.47
C PHE A 173 -6.45 -9.60 17.83
N ALA A 174 -5.55 -9.02 18.63
CA ALA A 174 -4.27 -8.53 18.13
C ALA A 174 -3.38 -9.63 17.56
N GLU A 175 -3.23 -10.72 18.30
CA GLU A 175 -2.40 -11.86 17.91
C GLU A 175 -3.02 -12.63 16.74
N THR A 176 -4.35 -12.79 16.67
CA THR A 176 -5.00 -13.45 15.53
C THR A 176 -4.85 -12.63 14.24
N LEU A 177 -4.99 -11.29 14.30
CA LEU A 177 -4.75 -10.45 13.12
C LEU A 177 -3.27 -10.50 12.68
N HIS A 178 -2.34 -10.50 13.64
CA HIS A 178 -0.92 -10.67 13.36
C HIS A 178 -0.59 -11.99 12.69
N ALA A 179 -1.12 -13.11 13.21
CA ALA A 179 -0.94 -14.43 12.64
C ALA A 179 -1.49 -14.49 11.20
N ARG A 180 -2.68 -13.94 10.96
CA ARG A 180 -3.30 -13.95 9.62
C ARG A 180 -2.49 -13.15 8.61
N ILE A 181 -2.04 -11.94 8.97
CA ILE A 181 -1.20 -11.11 8.08
C ILE A 181 0.16 -11.78 7.85
N THR A 182 0.77 -12.36 8.88
CA THR A 182 2.05 -13.07 8.75
C THR A 182 1.92 -14.26 7.80
N SER A 183 0.88 -15.08 7.96
CA SER A 183 0.58 -16.20 7.05
C SER A 183 0.37 -15.73 5.61
N ALA A 184 -0.45 -14.69 5.42
CA ALA A 184 -0.69 -14.11 4.10
C ALA A 184 0.60 -13.64 3.41
N ILE A 185 1.52 -13.01 4.15
CA ILE A 185 2.83 -12.62 3.62
C ILE A 185 3.70 -13.85 3.36
N GLN A 186 3.66 -14.88 4.21
CA GLN A 186 4.48 -16.08 4.10
C GLN A 186 4.17 -16.90 2.85
N VAL A 187 2.89 -17.21 2.62
CA VAL A 187 2.40 -18.15 1.58
C VAL A 187 2.45 -17.54 0.17
N LEU A 188 2.52 -16.21 0.06
CA LEU A 188 2.64 -15.54 -1.23
C LEU A 188 3.97 -15.87 -1.93
N ASP A 189 3.87 -16.63 -3.01
CA ASP A 189 4.98 -17.01 -3.86
C ASP A 189 5.36 -15.88 -4.82
N MET A 190 6.63 -15.49 -4.83
CA MET A 190 7.17 -14.25 -5.41
C MET A 190 7.07 -14.18 -6.95
N GLU A 191 6.66 -15.25 -7.62
CA GLU A 191 6.73 -15.38 -9.08
C GLU A 191 5.40 -15.12 -9.82
N LYS A 192 4.30 -14.80 -9.11
CA LYS A 192 3.02 -14.49 -9.78
C LYS A 192 3.07 -13.15 -10.51
N LYS A 193 3.55 -13.19 -11.74
CA LYS A 193 3.37 -12.16 -12.76
C LYS A 193 2.05 -12.42 -13.48
N VAL A 194 1.21 -11.39 -13.57
CA VAL A 194 -0.03 -11.50 -14.34
C VAL A 194 0.18 -10.78 -15.68
N PRO A 195 -0.21 -11.40 -16.81
CA PRO A 195 -0.27 -10.69 -18.08
C PRO A 195 -1.34 -9.60 -17.98
N GLY A 196 -0.95 -8.32 -18.07
CA GLY A 196 -1.95 -7.26 -18.13
C GLY A 196 -1.46 -5.86 -17.76
N MET A 197 -2.03 -4.86 -18.42
CA MET A 197 -2.04 -3.48 -17.94
C MET A 197 -2.97 -3.38 -16.73
N ILE A 198 -2.43 -2.99 -15.58
CA ILE A 198 -3.21 -2.65 -14.40
C ILE A 198 -3.31 -1.12 -14.33
N PHE A 199 -4.47 -0.58 -14.66
CA PHE A 199 -4.72 0.87 -14.63
C PHE A 199 -5.18 1.28 -13.23
N ASP A 200 -4.50 2.28 -12.67
CA ASP A 200 -4.81 2.92 -11.38
C ASP A 200 -5.28 1.95 -10.28
N PRO A 201 -4.55 0.85 -10.01
CA PRO A 201 -5.03 -0.11 -9.02
C PRO A 201 -4.95 0.43 -7.61
N ASP A 202 -5.89 -0.03 -6.78
CA ASP A 202 -5.74 -0.01 -5.34
C ASP A 202 -4.38 -0.61 -4.97
N LYS A 203 -3.62 0.11 -4.15
CA LYS A 203 -2.38 -0.38 -3.57
C LYS A 203 -2.61 -0.64 -2.10
N ILE A 204 -2.37 -1.87 -1.68
CA ILE A 204 -2.34 -2.23 -0.27
C ILE A 204 -0.92 -2.48 0.19
N ILE A 205 -0.69 -2.27 1.47
CA ILE A 205 0.56 -2.56 2.14
C ILE A 205 0.21 -3.28 3.43
N PHE A 206 0.68 -4.52 3.56
CA PHE A 206 0.74 -5.23 4.83
C PHE A 206 2.17 -5.20 5.33
N ARG A 207 2.34 -4.97 6.63
CA ARG A 207 3.64 -5.07 7.29
C ARG A 207 3.45 -5.65 8.68
N CYS A 208 4.35 -6.54 9.08
CA CYS A 208 4.35 -7.09 10.43
C CYS A 208 5.77 -7.35 10.93
N ILE A 209 5.91 -7.40 12.25
CA ILE A 209 7.14 -7.81 12.92
C ILE A 209 7.09 -9.32 13.17
N VAL A 210 8.15 -10.04 12.79
CA VAL A 210 8.33 -11.48 13.04
C VAL A 210 9.70 -11.67 13.67
N GLY A 211 9.74 -11.89 14.99
CA GLY A 211 11.00 -11.86 15.75
C GLY A 211 11.68 -10.49 15.64
N ASP A 212 12.92 -10.47 15.13
CA ASP A 212 13.68 -9.23 14.87
C ASP A 212 13.52 -8.74 13.41
N GLU A 213 12.70 -9.42 12.61
CA GLU A 213 12.49 -9.09 11.20
C GLU A 213 11.23 -8.23 11.01
N LEU A 214 11.28 -7.38 9.98
CA LEU A 214 10.18 -6.61 9.46
C LEU A 214 9.81 -7.17 8.10
N TRP A 215 8.64 -7.76 8.01
CA TRP A 215 8.11 -8.32 6.77
C TRP A 215 7.16 -7.30 6.16
N THR A 216 7.34 -6.96 4.88
CA THR A 216 6.46 -6.04 4.15
C THR A 216 5.98 -6.69 2.86
N LEU A 217 4.69 -6.60 2.59
CA LEU A 217 4.05 -6.94 1.34
C LEU A 217 3.34 -5.71 0.80
N ALA A 218 3.74 -5.22 -0.36
CA ALA A 218 2.99 -4.22 -1.11
C ALA A 218 2.34 -4.90 -2.32
N TYR A 219 1.02 -4.81 -2.46
CA TYR A 219 0.25 -5.50 -3.49
C TYR A 219 -0.61 -4.48 -4.25
N ARG A 220 -0.62 -4.56 -5.58
CA ARG A 220 -1.48 -3.76 -6.47
C ARG A 220 -2.64 -4.62 -6.96
N ASN A 221 -3.86 -4.13 -6.83
CA ASN A 221 -5.08 -4.85 -7.18
C ASN A 221 -5.19 -6.20 -6.44
N PRO A 222 -5.31 -6.20 -5.10
CA PRO A 222 -5.36 -7.43 -4.32
C PRO A 222 -6.55 -8.32 -4.72
N GLN A 223 -6.32 -9.63 -4.84
CA GLN A 223 -7.31 -10.63 -5.22
C GLN A 223 -7.19 -11.86 -4.32
N GLY A 224 -8.23 -12.72 -4.32
CA GLY A 224 -8.29 -13.93 -3.49
C GLY A 224 -8.13 -13.61 -2.00
N GLU A 225 -7.43 -14.46 -1.26
CA GLU A 225 -7.24 -14.33 0.19
C GLU A 225 -6.65 -12.97 0.63
N ILE A 226 -5.79 -12.38 -0.19
CA ILE A 226 -5.19 -11.07 0.10
C ILE A 226 -6.21 -9.95 -0.04
N GLY A 227 -7.10 -10.05 -1.03
CA GLY A 227 -8.23 -9.16 -1.19
C GLY A 227 -9.21 -9.28 -0.03
N GLU A 228 -9.56 -10.50 0.37
CA GLU A 228 -10.49 -10.75 1.48
C GLU A 228 -9.94 -10.24 2.83
N LEU A 229 -8.63 -10.41 3.06
CA LEU A 229 -7.96 -9.85 4.23
C LEU A 229 -7.95 -8.32 4.18
N SER A 230 -7.72 -7.72 3.01
CA SER A 230 -7.81 -6.27 2.82
C SER A 230 -9.22 -5.73 3.08
N ASP A 231 -10.26 -6.43 2.62
CA ASP A 231 -11.66 -6.10 2.89
C ASP A 231 -12.03 -6.22 4.37
N LEU A 232 -11.45 -7.20 5.06
CA LEU A 232 -11.57 -7.32 6.51
C LEU A 232 -10.95 -6.12 7.23
N CYS A 233 -9.73 -5.73 6.87
CA CYS A 233 -9.09 -4.54 7.43
C CYS A 233 -9.86 -3.25 7.11
N LYS A 234 -10.42 -3.13 5.90
CA LYS A 234 -11.30 -2.01 5.53
C LYS A 234 -12.52 -1.92 6.46
N ARG A 235 -13.23 -3.03 6.69
CA ARG A 235 -14.39 -3.04 7.59
C ARG A 235 -14.04 -2.65 9.02
N ILE A 236 -12.89 -3.12 9.53
CA ILE A 236 -12.40 -2.71 10.85
C ILE A 236 -12.25 -1.18 10.93
N VAL A 237 -11.67 -0.57 9.89
CA VAL A 237 -11.52 0.90 9.80
C VAL A 237 -12.87 1.60 9.76
N GLU A 238 -13.79 1.16 8.89
CA GLU A 238 -15.12 1.75 8.72
C GLU A 238 -15.97 1.66 10.01
N ASP A 239 -15.96 0.51 10.69
CA ASP A 239 -16.70 0.31 11.93
C ASP A 239 -16.11 1.15 13.07
N ALA A 240 -14.79 1.29 13.16
CA ALA A 240 -14.16 2.14 14.15
C ALA A 240 -14.45 3.62 13.90
N GLU A 241 -14.41 4.07 12.64
CA GLU A 241 -14.79 5.43 12.26
C GLU A 241 -16.25 5.72 12.62
N ALA A 242 -17.14 4.74 12.42
CA ALA A 242 -18.55 4.85 12.78
C ALA A 242 -18.83 4.69 14.28
N GLY A 243 -17.83 4.43 15.13
CA GLY A 243 -18.01 4.19 16.56
C GLY A 243 -18.73 2.88 16.90
N ARG A 244 -18.69 1.89 15.99
CA ARG A 244 -19.36 0.58 16.12
C ARG A 244 -18.38 -0.61 16.13
N PHE A 245 -17.10 -0.34 16.32
CA PHE A 245 -16.07 -1.37 16.38
C PHE A 245 -16.34 -2.34 17.54
N ASP A 246 -16.32 -3.63 17.21
CA ASP A 246 -16.51 -4.74 18.13
C ASP A 246 -15.65 -5.90 17.62
N GLU A 247 -14.60 -6.23 18.37
CA GLU A 247 -13.61 -7.24 17.98
C GLU A 247 -14.21 -8.64 17.79
N SER A 248 -15.29 -8.97 18.51
CA SER A 248 -15.93 -10.29 18.44
C SER A 248 -16.46 -10.64 17.05
N LYS A 249 -16.83 -9.62 16.25
CA LYS A 249 -17.29 -9.76 14.86
C LYS A 249 -16.19 -10.23 13.90
N TYR A 250 -14.94 -10.05 14.30
CA TYR A 250 -13.78 -10.24 13.44
C TYR A 250 -12.97 -11.48 13.82
N ILE A 251 -12.94 -11.85 15.10
CA ILE A 251 -12.14 -13.01 15.58
C ILE A 251 -12.51 -14.28 14.83
N GLY A 252 -13.79 -14.67 14.76
CA GLY A 252 -14.20 -15.89 14.03
C GLY A 252 -13.80 -15.87 12.56
N ARG A 253 -13.89 -14.71 11.91
CA ARG A 253 -13.49 -14.55 10.50
C ARG A 253 -11.98 -14.57 10.29
N LEU A 254 -11.20 -14.24 11.30
CA LEU A 254 -9.75 -14.35 11.26
C LEU A 254 -9.31 -15.81 11.48
N GLU A 255 -10.11 -16.60 12.20
CA GLU A 255 -9.89 -18.01 12.50
C GLU A 255 -10.34 -18.96 11.37
N ASP A 256 -11.45 -18.64 10.68
CA ASP A 256 -12.03 -19.48 9.62
C ASP A 256 -11.16 -19.55 8.34
N TYR A 257 -10.29 -18.57 8.11
CA TYR A 257 -9.38 -18.57 6.97
C TYR A 257 -8.07 -19.30 7.30
N GLY A 258 -8.10 -20.62 7.16
CA GLY A 258 -6.97 -21.51 7.44
C GLY A 258 -7.34 -22.98 7.62
N GLN A 259 -8.63 -23.33 7.60
CA GLN A 259 -9.10 -24.70 7.44
C GLN A 259 -9.37 -24.98 5.96
N GLU A 260 -8.32 -25.04 5.14
CA GLU A 260 -8.38 -25.97 4.01
C GLU A 260 -8.04 -27.36 4.58
N ASP A 261 -8.97 -28.27 4.41
CA ASP A 261 -8.97 -29.62 4.92
C ASP A 261 -7.62 -30.33 4.70
N CYS A 262 -6.90 -30.61 5.79
CA CYS A 262 -6.05 -31.78 5.85
C CYS A 262 -6.95 -33.02 5.95
N ASN A 263 -7.52 -33.46 4.83
CA ASN A 263 -8.08 -34.80 4.65
C ASN A 263 -7.63 -35.40 3.32
#